data_AF-A0AAV4MDW7-F1
#
_entry.id   AF-A0AAV4MDW7-F1
#
_cell.length_a   1.000
_cell.length_b   1.000
_cell.length_c   1.000
_cell.angle_alpha   90.00
_cell.angle_beta   90.00
_cell.angle_gamma   90.00
#
_symmetry.space_group_name_H-M   'P 1'
#
loop_
_entity.id
_entity.type
_entity.pdbx_description
1 polymer ?
#
loop_
_entity_poly.entity_id
_entity_poly.type
_entity_poly.pdbx_seq_one_letter_code
_entity_poly.pdbx_strand_id
1 'polypeptide(L)' 'GKKRCMRELGCFEITKDFFHPLYRPINFLPNDRSTINTKFLLYTKHQPKEPQIIHAIEPEEIRNSHRPCV' A
#
# COMPACT_ATOMS: atom_id res chain seq x y z
N GLY A 1 8.26 -21.26 7.87
CA GLY A 1 7.97 -20.59 9.16
C GLY A 1 6.57 -20.03 9.15
N LYS A 2 6.23 -19.06 10.03
CA LYS A 2 4.95 -18.33 9.93
C LYS A 2 4.98 -17.45 8.67
N LYS A 3 3.90 -17.43 7.90
CA LYS A 3 3.76 -16.69 6.63
C LYS A 3 2.42 -15.95 6.58
N ARG A 4 2.39 -14.78 5.97
CA ARG A 4 1.17 -13.97 5.75
C ARG A 4 1.06 -13.57 4.28
N CYS A 5 -0.05 -13.93 3.65
CA CYS A 5 -0.32 -13.61 2.25
C CYS A 5 -1.40 -12.54 2.15
N MET A 6 -1.17 -11.53 1.32
CA MET A 6 -2.06 -10.41 1.09
C MET A 6 -2.27 -10.26 -0.42
N ARG A 7 -3.48 -10.56 -0.92
CA ARG A 7 -3.90 -10.51 -2.34
C ARG A 7 -2.84 -10.02 -3.33
N GLU A 8 -2.86 -8.75 -3.75
CA GLU A 8 -1.92 -8.24 -4.78
C GLU A 8 -0.47 -8.04 -4.29
N LEU A 9 -0.19 -8.10 -2.98
CA LEU A 9 1.16 -7.87 -2.43
C LEU A 9 1.97 -9.17 -2.28
N GLY A 10 1.38 -10.31 -2.60
CA GLY A 10 2.02 -11.61 -2.43
C GLY A 10 2.11 -12.02 -0.97
N CYS A 11 3.19 -12.71 -0.60
CA CYS A 11 3.34 -13.27 0.74
C CYS A 11 4.64 -12.85 1.41
N PHE A 12 4.53 -12.54 2.69
CA PHE A 12 5.63 -12.25 3.59
C PHE A 12 5.89 -13.47 4.46
N GLU A 13 7.12 -13.97 4.43
CA GLU A 13 7.58 -15.04 5.31
C GLU A 13 8.63 -14.49 6.28
N ILE A 14 8.62 -15.02 7.50
CA ILE A 14 9.67 -14.81 8.49
C ILE A 14 10.94 -15.51 7.97
N THR A 15 11.80 -14.76 7.27
CA THR A 15 13.14 -15.20 6.85
C THR A 15 14.21 -14.56 7.73
N LYS A 16 15.45 -15.05 7.60
CA LYS A 16 16.61 -14.45 8.29
C LYS A 16 16.94 -13.06 7.75
N ASP A 17 16.54 -12.72 6.52
CA ASP A 17 16.87 -11.44 5.88
C ASP A 17 16.16 -10.25 6.57
N PHE A 18 14.95 -10.48 7.08
CA PHE A 18 14.18 -9.48 7.82
C PHE A 18 14.61 -9.36 9.29
N PHE A 19 15.36 -10.32 9.82
CA PHE A 19 15.84 -10.35 11.19
C PHE A 19 17.29 -9.91 11.29
N HIS A 20 17.60 -9.06 12.25
CA HIS A 20 18.99 -8.70 12.56
C HIS A 20 19.16 -8.68 14.09
N PRO A 21 20.06 -9.49 14.68
CA PRO A 21 20.17 -9.62 16.14
C PRO A 21 20.33 -8.29 16.89
N LEU A 22 21.05 -7.34 16.29
CA LEU A 22 21.24 -6.00 16.86
C LEU A 22 20.16 -4.97 16.44
N TYR A 23 19.89 -4.80 15.14
CA TYR A 23 19.05 -3.70 14.63
C TYR A 23 17.57 -4.06 14.41
N ARG A 24 17.22 -5.35 14.28
CA ARG A 24 15.86 -5.86 14.09
C ARG A 24 15.68 -7.19 14.86
N PRO A 25 15.78 -7.18 16.20
CA PRO A 25 15.81 -8.39 17.04
C PRO A 25 14.45 -9.06 17.19
N ILE A 26 13.38 -8.48 16.64
CA ILE A 26 12.02 -9.01 16.73
C ILE A 26 11.56 -9.36 15.32
N ASN A 27 11.32 -10.65 15.08
CA ASN A 27 10.88 -11.14 13.78
C ASN A 27 9.36 -11.33 13.77
N PHE A 28 8.63 -10.25 13.50
CA PHE A 28 7.18 -10.27 13.35
C PHE A 28 6.74 -10.12 11.90
N LEU A 29 5.62 -10.75 11.57
CA LEU A 29 4.97 -10.55 10.30
C LEU A 29 4.32 -9.16 10.24
N PRO A 30 4.22 -8.56 9.04
CA PRO A 30 3.53 -7.29 8.87
C PRO A 30 2.04 -7.40 9.24
N ASN A 31 1.45 -6.29 9.67
CA ASN A 31 0.01 -6.18 9.89
C ASN A 31 -0.79 -6.37 8.58
N ASP A 32 -2.05 -6.79 8.70
CA ASP A 32 -2.91 -6.99 7.53
C ASP A 32 -3.26 -5.64 6.87
N ARG A 33 -3.54 -5.65 5.57
CA ARG A 33 -3.82 -4.41 4.79
C ARG A 33 -4.99 -3.62 5.35
N SER A 34 -6.02 -4.30 5.85
CA SER A 34 -7.18 -3.66 6.49
C SER A 34 -6.82 -3.00 7.82
N THR A 35 -5.84 -3.54 8.55
CA THR A 35 -5.35 -2.97 9.81
C THR A 35 -4.53 -1.70 9.56
N ILE A 36 -3.67 -1.70 8.54
CA ILE A 36 -2.86 -0.51 8.19
C ILE A 36 -3.73 0.54 7.46
N ASN A 37 -4.66 0.08 6.60
CA ASN A 37 -5.58 0.90 5.82
C ASN A 37 -4.89 2.03 5.04
N THR A 38 -3.83 1.69 4.30
CA THR A 38 -3.10 2.64 3.45
C THR A 38 -4.03 3.25 2.40
N LYS A 39 -3.99 4.59 2.26
CA LYS A 39 -4.78 5.35 1.28
C LYS A 39 -3.86 6.11 0.33
N PHE A 40 -4.21 6.17 -0.95
CA PHE A 40 -3.55 7.03 -1.93
C PHE A 40 -4.42 8.28 -2.15
N LEU A 41 -3.89 9.43 -1.77
CA LEU A 41 -4.56 10.72 -1.90
C LEU A 41 -3.92 11.48 -3.08
N LEU A 42 -4.61 11.53 -4.21
CA LEU A 42 -4.11 12.18 -5.41
C LEU A 42 -4.50 13.66 -5.43
N TYR A 43 -3.49 14.51 -5.58
CA TYR A 43 -3.65 15.95 -5.83
C TYR A 43 -3.08 16.28 -7.21
N THR A 44 -3.73 17.21 -7.90
CA THR A 44 -3.28 17.67 -9.22
C THR A 44 -3.29 19.20 -9.29
N LYS A 45 -2.72 19.77 -10.35
CA LYS A 45 -2.81 21.21 -10.60
C LYS A 45 -4.28 21.66 -10.77
N HIS A 46 -5.15 20.81 -11.31
CA HIS A 46 -6.57 21.09 -11.50
C HIS A 46 -7.37 21.00 -10.20
N GLN A 47 -6.94 20.14 -9.28
CA GLN A 47 -7.56 19.99 -7.96
C GLN A 47 -6.48 19.96 -6.86
N PRO A 48 -5.96 21.14 -6.46
CA PRO A 48 -4.84 21.22 -5.54
C PRO A 48 -5.24 21.18 -4.06
N LYS A 49 -6.52 21.45 -3.75
CA LYS A 49 -7.02 21.58 -2.37
C LYS A 49 -7.65 20.30 -1.83
N GLU A 50 -8.36 19.58 -2.69
CA GLU A 50 -9.12 18.39 -2.30
C GLU A 50 -8.53 17.14 -2.95
N PRO A 51 -8.20 16.09 -2.18
CA PRO A 51 -7.69 14.86 -2.76
C PRO A 51 -8.80 14.03 -3.42
N GLN A 52 -8.46 13.35 -4.51
CA GLN A 52 -9.19 12.17 -4.93
C GLN A 52 -8.56 10.94 -4.29
N ILE A 53 -9.35 10.14 -3.56
CA ILE A 53 -8.89 8.84 -3.07
C ILE A 53 -8.87 7.89 -4.27
N ILE A 54 -7.73 7.23 -4.48
CA ILE A 54 -7.56 6.22 -5.52
C ILE A 54 -7.07 4.90 -4.92
N HIS A 55 -7.47 3.80 -5.55
CA HIS A 55 -7.11 2.44 -5.16
C HIS A 55 -6.31 1.79 -6.29
N ALA A 56 -5.14 1.25 -5.96
CA ALA A 56 -4.29 0.57 -6.93
C ALA A 56 -4.97 -0.65 -7.59
N ILE A 57 -6.01 -1.20 -6.97
CA ILE A 57 -6.79 -2.35 -7.43
C ILE A 57 -7.78 -1.95 -8.52
N GLU A 58 -8.13 -0.67 -8.63
CA GLU A 58 -9.13 -0.14 -9.53
C GLU A 58 -8.49 0.84 -10.53
N PRO A 59 -7.88 0.35 -11.63
CA PRO A 59 -7.16 1.20 -12.58
C PRO A 59 -8.02 2.27 -13.25
N GLU A 60 -9.35 2.07 -13.28
CA GLU A 60 -10.30 3.09 -13.77
C GLU A 60 -10.34 4.33 -12.88
N GLU A 61 -10.16 4.20 -11.56
CA GLU A 61 -10.09 5.36 -10.66
C GLU A 61 -8.90 6.25 -11.03
N ILE A 62 -7.77 5.63 -11.42
CA ILE A 62 -6.58 6.34 -11.89
C ILE A 62 -6.84 6.97 -13.26
N ARG A 63 -7.36 6.20 -14.24
CA ARG A 63 -7.62 6.69 -15.61
C ARG A 63 -8.57 7.88 -15.66
N ASN A 64 -9.57 7.89 -14.77
CA ASN A 64 -10.59 8.92 -14.74
C ASN A 64 -10.27 10.04 -13.74
N SER A 65 -9.16 9.93 -13.00
CA SER A 65 -8.79 10.93 -12.00
C SER A 65 -8.39 12.27 -12.63
N HIS A 66 -9.08 13.34 -12.22
CA HIS A 66 -8.81 14.72 -12.63
C HIS A 66 -8.54 14.92 -14.13
N ARG A 67 -9.21 14.12 -14.99
CA ARG A 67 -9.05 14.20 -16.43
C ARG A 67 -9.58 15.54 -16.92
N PRO A 68 -8.79 16.35 -17.65
CA PRO A 68 -9.31 17.56 -18.27
C PRO A 68 -10.42 17.19 -19.25
N CYS A 69 -11.58 17.85 -19.17
CA CYS A 69 -12.57 17.81 -20.24
C CYS A 69 -11.93 18.43 -21.49
N VAL A 70 -11.66 17.60 -22.51
CA VAL A 70 -11.22 18.01 -23.84
C VAL A 70 -12.37 17.89 -24.82
#